data_AF-A0A8D8DIC0-F1
#
_entry.id   AF-A0A8D8DIC0-F1
#
_cell.length_a   1.000
_cell.length_b   1.000
_cell.length_c   1.000
_cell.angle_alpha   90.00
_cell.angle_beta   90.00
_cell.angle_gamma   90.00
#
_symmetry.space_group_name_H-M   'P 1'
#
loop_
_entity.id
_entity.type
_entity.pdbx_description
1 polymer ?
#
loop_
_entity_poly.entity_id
_entity_poly.type
_entity_poly.pdbx_seq_one_letter_code
_entity_poly.pdbx_strand_id
1 'polypeptide(L)'
;EISTLKKNLNILPPSSPDTGYLTSNHRIEIEDPLLSSSGAKALLQAFCEHEEIMLHQLLSKENLDPSWAKILIPIAARVANTVRPKICSSVDSIDIRNHVFLKKIPGGQRQECKSLGGVVFTKNVVHRQMMSYIEKPKILLLQCGIAYQRVEGKFVSFDTLMLQERDYLKNKVTKILSLGPNIVLVHKNVAGIAQDMLRGNGITLVLDVKLCVMERISRCLECDILTSIDSNVGQPKLGTCDKFHIKTFYDEQGSSKTMLCFVKSYSPRGCCVLLRGGAKSELIKIKKVMSSLLYARFNWRLELSYLYDACAQPPSPRSCIFEGEEFSPLEETNDSLITQLNATLYKHIDKQKIK
;
A
#
# COMPACT_ATOMS: atom_id res chain seq x y z
N GLU A 1 4.47 -38.49 -14.14
CA GLU A 1 4.75 -37.74 -12.89
C GLU A 1 4.75 -36.21 -13.06
N ILE A 2 3.89 -35.62 -13.91
CA ILE A 2 3.81 -34.14 -14.08
C ILE A 2 2.39 -33.59 -13.80
N SER A 3 1.41 -34.45 -13.47
CA SER A 3 0.03 -34.05 -13.18
C SER A 3 -0.30 -33.89 -11.69
N THR A 4 0.59 -34.30 -10.77
CA THR A 4 0.30 -34.33 -9.32
C THR A 4 0.73 -33.06 -8.56
N LEU A 5 1.50 -32.16 -9.17
CA LEU A 5 2.03 -30.95 -8.52
C LEU A 5 1.13 -29.70 -8.64
N LYS A 6 0.00 -29.78 -9.33
CA LYS A 6 -0.91 -28.63 -9.55
C LYS A 6 -2.05 -28.46 -8.53
N LYS A 7 -2.09 -29.25 -7.44
CA LYS A 7 -3.25 -29.28 -6.52
C LYS A 7 -3.09 -28.60 -5.15
N ASN A 8 -1.95 -28.01 -4.80
CA ASN A 8 -1.76 -27.36 -3.50
C ASN A 8 -1.59 -25.83 -3.60
N LEU A 9 -2.58 -25.16 -4.19
CA LEU A 9 -2.72 -23.70 -4.19
C LEU A 9 -4.15 -23.30 -3.81
N ASN A 10 -4.60 -23.77 -2.65
CA ASN A 10 -5.79 -23.24 -1.97
C ASN A 10 -5.35 -22.64 -0.63
N ILE A 11 -5.00 -21.35 -0.65
CA ILE A 11 -4.85 -20.56 0.57
C ILE A 11 -6.20 -19.87 0.79
N LEU A 12 -6.98 -20.39 1.74
CA LEU A 12 -8.15 -19.73 2.30
C LEU A 12 -7.74 -18.43 3.02
N PRO A 13 -8.63 -17.42 3.06
CA PRO A 13 -8.34 -16.14 3.72
C PRO A 13 -8.41 -16.28 5.26
N PRO A 14 -7.59 -15.55 6.03
CA PRO A 14 -7.78 -15.47 7.47
C PRO A 14 -9.01 -14.62 7.80
N SER A 15 -9.91 -15.20 8.58
CA SER A 15 -11.05 -14.58 9.24
C SER A 15 -10.61 -13.51 10.26
N SER A 16 -11.24 -12.35 10.21
CA SER A 16 -11.23 -11.28 11.24
C SER A 16 -12.09 -11.64 12.46
N PRO A 17 -12.24 -10.79 13.51
CA PRO A 17 -11.38 -9.70 14.04
C PRO A 17 -11.11 -9.88 15.56
N ASP A 18 -9.98 -9.40 16.08
CA ASP A 18 -9.90 -9.05 17.50
C ASP A 18 -9.46 -7.61 17.70
N THR A 19 -10.20 -6.97 18.60
CA THR A 19 -10.12 -5.57 18.98
C THR A 19 -9.16 -5.50 20.15
N GLY A 20 -8.03 -4.81 20.02
CA GLY A 20 -7.03 -4.79 21.08
C GLY A 20 -6.04 -3.64 20.93
N TYR A 21 -5.96 -2.85 21.98
CA TYR A 21 -5.19 -1.63 22.12
C TYR A 21 -3.67 -1.84 22.00
N LEU A 22 -2.98 -0.74 21.71
CA LEU A 22 -1.53 -0.54 21.83
C LEU A 22 -0.87 -1.44 22.88
N THR A 23 -0.01 -2.35 22.45
CA THR A 23 1.17 -2.74 23.22
C THR A 23 2.37 -2.93 22.29
N SER A 24 3.49 -2.43 22.78
CA SER A 24 4.85 -2.54 22.26
C SER A 24 5.28 -3.99 22.00
N ASN A 25 6.18 -4.16 21.02
CA ASN A 25 6.86 -5.40 20.60
C ASN A 25 6.14 -6.24 19.53
N HIS A 26 6.06 -5.72 18.30
CA HIS A 26 6.05 -6.60 17.13
C HIS A 26 7.39 -6.52 16.43
N ARG A 27 8.27 -7.48 16.74
CA ARG A 27 9.23 -7.98 15.76
C ARG A 27 8.44 -8.36 14.51
N ILE A 28 8.95 -7.94 13.37
CA ILE A 28 8.36 -8.19 12.07
C ILE A 28 8.44 -9.70 11.82
N GLU A 29 7.37 -10.44 12.14
CA GLU A 29 7.22 -11.82 11.68
C GLU A 29 6.82 -11.79 10.21
N ILE A 30 7.87 -11.81 9.37
CA ILE A 30 7.77 -12.25 7.99
C ILE A 30 7.71 -13.78 8.05
N GLU A 31 6.53 -14.35 8.29
CA GLU A 31 6.30 -15.77 8.01
C GLU A 31 6.13 -15.95 6.49
N ASP A 32 7.24 -15.83 5.78
CA ASP A 32 7.38 -16.41 4.45
C ASP A 32 8.38 -17.58 4.56
N PRO A 33 8.10 -18.77 4.01
CA PRO A 33 9.06 -19.87 3.84
C PRO A 33 10.31 -19.51 3.01
N LEU A 34 10.43 -18.26 2.55
CA LEU A 34 11.40 -17.71 1.60
C LEU A 34 12.76 -17.35 2.22
N LEU A 35 12.92 -17.42 3.55
CA LEU A 35 14.15 -17.01 4.28
C LEU A 35 15.11 -18.16 4.66
N SER A 36 14.97 -19.36 4.10
CA SER A 36 15.77 -20.52 4.56
C SER A 36 17.24 -20.51 4.08
N SER A 37 17.58 -19.83 2.98
CA SER A 37 18.96 -19.79 2.47
C SER A 37 19.81 -18.70 3.14
N SER A 38 21.05 -19.04 3.50
CA SER A 38 22.01 -18.10 4.11
C SER A 38 22.32 -16.90 3.21
N GLY A 39 22.35 -17.12 1.89
CA GLY A 39 22.60 -16.07 0.89
C GLY A 39 21.48 -15.02 0.81
N ALA A 40 20.21 -15.43 0.90
CA ALA A 40 19.08 -14.51 0.87
C ALA A 40 19.07 -13.56 2.09
N LYS A 41 19.49 -14.06 3.26
CA LYS A 41 19.61 -13.25 4.48
C LYS A 41 20.71 -12.19 4.36
N ALA A 42 21.88 -12.56 3.85
CA ALA A 42 22.99 -11.64 3.65
C ALA A 42 22.63 -10.52 2.66
N LEU A 43 21.94 -10.88 1.57
CA LEU A 43 21.46 -9.92 0.58
C LEU A 43 20.41 -8.95 1.16
N LEU A 44 19.44 -9.48 1.93
CA LEU A 44 18.45 -8.65 2.61
C LEU A 44 19.10 -7.68 3.61
N GLN A 45 20.12 -8.13 4.34
CA GLN A 45 20.87 -7.28 5.27
C GLN A 45 21.58 -6.13 4.52
N ALA A 46 22.29 -6.44 3.44
CA ALA A 46 22.95 -5.41 2.62
C ALA A 46 21.94 -4.39 2.06
N PHE A 47 20.75 -4.83 1.64
CA PHE A 47 19.69 -3.92 1.20
C PHE A 47 19.15 -3.04 2.33
N CYS A 48 18.98 -3.57 3.54
CA CYS A 48 18.56 -2.78 4.70
C CYS A 48 19.62 -1.72 5.08
N GLU A 49 20.90 -2.08 5.08
CA GLU A 49 22.00 -1.14 5.32
C GLU A 49 22.03 -0.03 4.24
N HIS A 50 21.90 -0.41 2.97
CA HIS A 50 21.85 0.55 1.87
C HIS A 50 20.60 1.44 1.91
N GLU A 51 19.44 0.91 2.34
CA GLU A 51 18.21 1.69 2.52
C GLU A 51 18.41 2.82 3.55
N GLU A 52 19.03 2.51 4.68
CA GLU A 52 19.31 3.49 5.73
C GLU A 52 20.25 4.58 5.23
N ILE A 53 21.36 4.21 4.58
CA ILE A 53 22.33 5.17 4.02
C ILE A 53 21.65 6.07 2.98
N MET A 54 20.91 5.48 2.04
CA MET A 54 20.19 6.23 1.00
C MET A 54 19.19 7.21 1.64
N LEU A 55 18.44 6.78 2.65
CA LEU A 55 17.48 7.64 3.32
C LEU A 55 18.15 8.79 4.06
N HIS A 56 19.26 8.54 4.75
CA HIS A 56 20.04 9.59 5.40
C HIS A 56 20.58 10.63 4.41
N GLN A 57 21.04 10.19 3.23
CA GLN A 57 21.46 11.11 2.16
C GLN A 57 20.29 11.94 1.59
N LEU A 58 19.11 11.34 1.42
CA LEU A 58 17.93 12.06 0.96
C LEU A 58 17.43 13.09 1.99
N LEU A 59 17.49 12.74 3.28
CA LEU A 59 17.12 13.64 4.36
C LEU A 59 18.11 14.80 4.50
N SER A 60 19.42 14.55 4.39
CA SER A 60 20.45 15.60 4.45
C SER A 60 20.31 16.56 3.27
N LYS A 61 20.07 16.05 2.06
CA LYS A 61 19.83 16.86 0.86
C LYS A 61 18.66 17.83 1.01
N GLU A 62 17.59 17.42 1.68
CA GLU A 62 16.38 18.24 1.87
C GLU A 62 16.44 19.10 3.16
N ASN A 63 17.54 19.02 3.92
CA ASN A 63 17.72 19.64 5.24
C ASN A 63 16.60 19.25 6.23
N LEU A 64 16.38 17.94 6.39
CA LEU A 64 15.40 17.36 7.30
C LEU A 64 16.10 16.62 8.45
N ASP A 65 15.41 16.52 9.59
CA ASP A 65 15.91 15.82 10.76
C ASP A 65 16.03 14.30 10.50
N PRO A 66 17.19 13.66 10.79
CA PRO A 66 17.40 12.22 10.60
C PRO A 66 16.43 11.34 11.40
N SER A 67 15.79 11.85 12.46
CA SER A 67 14.81 11.08 13.24
C SER A 67 13.61 10.58 12.42
N TRP A 68 13.32 11.20 11.27
CA TRP A 68 12.30 10.74 10.33
C TRP A 68 12.58 9.34 9.76
N ALA A 69 13.85 8.93 9.68
CA ALA A 69 14.22 7.62 9.13
C ALA A 69 13.54 6.46 9.87
N LYS A 70 13.51 6.54 11.21
CA LYS A 70 12.90 5.52 12.10
C LYS A 70 11.40 5.29 11.82
N ILE A 71 10.72 6.29 11.26
CA ILE A 71 9.27 6.26 11.00
C ILE A 71 8.99 5.87 9.54
N LEU A 72 9.79 6.39 8.60
CA LEU A 72 9.56 6.18 7.17
C LEU A 72 9.89 4.75 6.74
N ILE A 73 11.00 4.16 7.23
CA ILE A 73 11.43 2.79 6.89
C ILE A 73 10.32 1.75 7.18
N PRO A 74 9.76 1.64 8.40
CA PRO A 74 8.74 0.62 8.68
C PRO A 74 7.45 0.83 7.87
N ILE A 75 7.09 2.09 7.57
CA ILE A 75 5.93 2.40 6.73
C ILE A 75 6.20 1.97 5.29
N ALA A 76 7.37 2.28 4.74
CA ALA A 76 7.76 1.92 3.38
C ALA A 76 7.81 0.41 3.20
N ALA A 77 8.40 -0.32 4.16
CA ALA A 77 8.42 -1.78 4.17
C ALA A 77 7.00 -2.37 4.18
N ARG A 78 6.11 -1.87 5.06
CA ARG A 78 4.72 -2.35 5.11
C ARG A 78 3.99 -2.14 3.78
N VAL A 79 4.17 -0.96 3.18
CA VAL A 79 3.52 -0.62 1.90
C VAL A 79 4.06 -1.48 0.76
N ALA A 80 5.38 -1.64 0.66
CA ALA A 80 6.02 -2.44 -0.39
C ALA A 80 5.59 -3.92 -0.35
N ASN A 81 5.37 -4.47 0.85
CA ASN A 81 4.93 -5.85 1.02
C ASN A 81 3.43 -6.03 0.74
N THR A 82 2.62 -4.99 1.02
CA THR A 82 1.16 -5.06 0.83
C THR A 82 0.75 -4.85 -0.62
N VAL A 83 1.38 -3.88 -1.31
CA VAL A 83 0.96 -3.47 -2.65
C VAL A 83 1.47 -4.47 -3.69
N ARG A 84 0.54 -5.06 -4.42
CA ARG A 84 0.78 -5.98 -5.54
C ARG A 84 0.02 -5.46 -6.76
N PRO A 85 0.68 -4.70 -7.65
CA PRO A 85 0.07 -4.26 -8.90
C PRO A 85 -0.36 -5.49 -9.71
N LYS A 86 -1.63 -5.55 -10.12
CA LYS A 86 -2.08 -6.53 -11.11
C LYS A 86 -1.79 -5.95 -12.49
N ILE A 87 -0.97 -6.62 -13.27
CA ILE A 87 -0.76 -6.32 -14.69
C ILE A 87 -2.00 -6.84 -15.42
N CYS A 88 -3.08 -6.04 -15.44
CA CYS A 88 -4.34 -6.47 -16.04
C CYS A 88 -4.41 -6.10 -17.54
N SER A 89 -3.62 -5.12 -17.97
CA SER A 89 -3.58 -4.62 -19.34
C SER A 89 -2.15 -4.27 -19.74
N SER A 90 -1.84 -4.40 -21.04
CA SER A 90 -0.56 -4.07 -21.70
C SER A 90 -0.04 -2.63 -21.47
N VAL A 91 -0.77 -1.78 -20.75
CA VAL A 91 -0.51 -0.34 -20.58
C VAL A 91 -0.20 0.04 -19.12
N ASP A 92 -0.42 -0.86 -18.16
CA ASP A 92 -0.17 -0.55 -16.75
C ASP A 92 1.33 -0.64 -16.43
N SER A 93 1.95 0.52 -16.25
CA SER A 93 3.34 0.63 -15.76
C SER A 93 3.43 0.11 -14.33
N ILE A 94 4.48 -0.69 -14.05
CA ILE A 94 4.74 -1.35 -12.75
C ILE A 94 5.17 -0.34 -11.65
N ASP A 95 5.04 0.97 -11.90
CA ASP A 95 5.41 2.02 -10.95
C ASP A 95 4.48 2.06 -9.73
N ILE A 96 5.02 1.69 -8.57
CA ILE A 96 4.33 1.74 -7.27
C ILE A 96 3.78 3.13 -6.92
N ARG A 97 4.38 4.21 -7.43
CA ARG A 97 3.95 5.60 -7.12
C ARG A 97 2.53 5.91 -7.62
N ASN A 98 2.05 5.17 -8.61
CA ASN A 98 0.68 5.30 -9.11
C ASN A 98 -0.34 4.60 -8.20
N HIS A 99 0.10 3.62 -7.40
CA HIS A 99 -0.73 2.82 -6.49
C HIS A 99 -0.73 3.33 -5.05
N VAL A 100 0.33 4.04 -4.65
CA VAL A 100 0.49 4.56 -3.29
C VAL A 100 0.21 6.05 -3.22
N PHE A 101 -0.72 6.44 -2.36
CA PHE A 101 -1.10 7.85 -2.19
C PHE A 101 -0.55 8.43 -0.90
N LEU A 102 0.32 9.43 -1.05
CA LEU A 102 0.88 10.16 0.09
C LEU A 102 -0.01 11.36 0.42
N LYS A 103 -0.67 11.30 1.58
CA LYS A 103 -1.54 12.34 2.11
C LYS A 103 -0.85 13.08 3.26
N LYS A 104 -0.59 14.37 3.05
CA LYS A 104 0.02 15.27 4.04
C LYS A 104 -1.05 15.91 4.92
N ILE A 105 -0.85 15.87 6.23
CA ILE A 105 -1.69 16.53 7.24
C ILE A 105 -0.74 17.32 8.14
N PRO A 106 -0.77 18.67 8.11
CA PRO A 106 0.08 19.47 8.99
C PRO A 106 -0.28 19.24 10.46
N GLY A 107 0.71 19.44 11.33
CA GLY A 107 0.59 19.28 12.78
C GLY A 107 0.57 17.83 13.24
N GLY A 108 0.21 17.65 14.52
CA GLY A 108 0.27 16.35 15.22
C GLY A 108 1.69 15.87 15.44
N GLN A 109 1.84 14.62 15.87
CA GLN A 109 3.15 14.02 16.13
C GLN A 109 3.63 13.16 14.96
N ARG A 110 4.96 13.00 14.83
CA ARG A 110 5.57 12.17 13.77
C ARG A 110 5.16 10.69 13.90
N GLN A 111 4.99 10.21 15.13
CA GLN A 111 4.57 8.84 15.45
C GLN A 111 3.13 8.52 14.97
N GLU A 112 2.33 9.54 14.65
CA GLU A 112 0.97 9.34 14.12
C GLU A 112 0.95 9.02 12.61
N CYS A 113 2.11 9.00 11.95
CA CYS A 113 2.21 8.54 10.56
C CYS A 113 1.79 7.08 10.44
N LYS A 114 0.85 6.79 9.54
CA LYS A 114 0.28 5.45 9.36
C LYS A 114 0.06 5.13 7.89
N SER A 115 0.33 3.89 7.50
CA SER A 115 -0.18 3.32 6.25
C SER A 115 -1.57 2.74 6.48
N LEU A 116 -2.51 3.07 5.60
CA LEU A 116 -3.88 2.58 5.61
C LEU A 116 -4.16 1.89 4.27
N GLY A 117 -4.62 0.65 4.31
CA GLY A 117 -5.20 0.01 3.14
C GLY A 117 -6.50 0.72 2.77
N GLY A 118 -6.56 1.32 1.58
CA GLY A 118 -7.68 2.14 1.13
C GLY A 118 -7.29 3.56 0.72
N VAL A 119 -8.24 4.49 0.80
CA VAL A 119 -8.11 5.85 0.25
C VAL A 119 -8.54 6.89 1.27
N VAL A 120 -7.72 7.94 1.42
CA VAL A 120 -8.04 9.10 2.25
C VAL A 120 -7.96 10.38 1.42
N PHE A 121 -9.01 11.20 1.46
CA PHE A 121 -9.03 12.47 0.76
C PHE A 121 -9.80 13.56 1.53
N THR A 122 -9.51 14.81 1.19
CA THR A 122 -10.10 15.98 1.85
C THR A 122 -11.39 16.33 1.13
N LYS A 123 -12.49 15.87 1.69
CA LYS A 123 -13.86 16.23 1.35
C LYS A 123 -14.70 16.01 2.61
N ASN A 124 -15.90 16.58 2.60
CA ASN A 124 -16.89 16.36 3.64
C ASN A 124 -18.15 15.76 3.03
N VAL A 125 -18.97 15.17 3.87
CA VAL A 125 -20.32 14.75 3.52
C VAL A 125 -21.18 16.00 3.32
N VAL A 126 -22.17 15.89 2.44
CA VAL A 126 -23.04 17.01 2.04
C VAL A 126 -23.84 17.57 3.22
N HIS A 127 -24.43 16.68 4.01
CA HIS A 127 -25.32 17.06 5.11
C HIS A 127 -24.84 16.46 6.43
N ARG A 128 -24.91 17.23 7.53
CA ARG A 128 -24.44 16.77 8.86
C ARG A 128 -25.23 15.59 9.42
N GLN A 129 -26.50 15.43 9.03
CA GLN A 129 -27.35 14.30 9.44
C GLN A 129 -27.01 12.99 8.72
N MET A 130 -26.24 13.03 7.64
CA MET A 130 -25.78 11.80 6.98
C MET A 130 -24.74 11.10 7.85
N MET A 131 -24.67 9.77 7.74
CA MET A 131 -23.83 8.94 8.61
C MET A 131 -22.35 9.25 8.42
N SER A 132 -21.68 9.57 9.54
CA SER A 132 -20.25 9.87 9.60
C SER A 132 -19.37 8.63 9.82
N TYR A 133 -19.95 7.55 10.32
CA TYR A 133 -19.33 6.25 10.55
C TYR A 133 -20.24 5.13 10.04
N ILE A 134 -19.69 4.24 9.21
CA ILE A 134 -20.41 3.07 8.69
C ILE A 134 -19.44 1.88 8.66
N GLU A 135 -19.87 0.75 9.20
CA GLU A 135 -19.16 -0.53 9.10
C GLU A 135 -19.61 -1.29 7.86
N LYS A 136 -18.66 -1.90 7.16
CA LYS A 136 -18.88 -2.67 5.93
C LYS A 136 -19.77 -1.97 4.87
N PRO A 137 -19.52 -0.70 4.51
CA PRO A 137 -20.39 0.02 3.59
C PRO A 137 -20.25 -0.49 2.15
N LYS A 138 -21.38 -0.51 1.43
CA LYS A 138 -21.43 -0.61 -0.03
C LYS A 138 -21.31 0.78 -0.67
N ILE A 139 -20.38 0.92 -1.59
CA ILE A 139 -19.99 2.21 -2.18
C ILE A 139 -20.28 2.22 -3.67
N LEU A 140 -21.02 3.24 -4.11
CA LEU A 140 -21.30 3.50 -5.52
C LEU A 140 -20.51 4.72 -6.01
N LEU A 141 -19.83 4.57 -7.15
CA LEU A 141 -19.09 5.64 -7.81
C LEU A 141 -19.86 6.11 -9.06
N LEU A 142 -20.24 7.38 -9.09
CA LEU A 142 -20.94 8.00 -10.21
C LEU A 142 -20.07 9.11 -10.82
N GLN A 143 -19.75 8.98 -12.10
CA GLN A 143 -19.09 10.05 -12.86
C GLN A 143 -20.09 11.11 -13.36
N CYS A 144 -21.35 10.74 -13.57
CA CYS A 144 -22.42 11.68 -13.92
C CYS A 144 -22.93 12.47 -12.70
N GLY A 145 -23.43 13.67 -12.95
CA GLY A 145 -24.23 14.41 -11.97
C GLY A 145 -25.69 13.98 -12.02
N ILE A 146 -26.41 14.24 -10.93
CA ILE A 146 -27.86 14.00 -10.86
C ILE A 146 -28.53 15.36 -10.92
N ALA A 147 -28.82 15.82 -12.14
CA ALA A 147 -29.51 17.07 -12.39
C ALA A 147 -30.50 16.89 -13.54
N TYR A 148 -31.60 17.63 -13.50
CA TYR A 148 -32.56 17.66 -14.59
C TYR A 148 -32.03 18.57 -15.70
N GLN A 149 -31.73 17.98 -16.85
CA GLN A 149 -31.35 18.75 -18.04
C GLN A 149 -32.63 19.18 -18.76
N ARG A 150 -32.82 20.49 -18.92
CA ARG A 150 -33.96 21.04 -19.66
C ARG A 150 -33.71 20.94 -21.16
N VAL A 151 -34.77 20.66 -21.91
CA VAL A 151 -34.74 20.72 -23.37
C VAL A 151 -34.83 22.19 -23.77
N GLU A 152 -33.80 22.69 -24.45
CA GLU A 152 -33.77 24.07 -24.94
C GLU A 152 -34.85 24.28 -26.01
N GLY A 153 -35.51 25.43 -26.01
CA GLY A 153 -36.52 25.81 -27.01
C GLY A 153 -37.96 25.35 -26.74
N LYS A 154 -38.24 24.62 -25.66
CA LYS A 154 -39.61 24.28 -25.24
C LYS A 154 -40.06 25.12 -24.06
N PHE A 155 -41.04 26.00 -24.29
CA PHE A 155 -41.68 26.77 -23.22
C PHE A 155 -42.79 25.95 -22.59
N VAL A 156 -42.68 25.71 -21.28
CA VAL A 156 -43.67 24.99 -20.46
C VAL A 156 -43.96 25.85 -19.23
N SER A 157 -45.15 25.71 -18.65
CA SER A 157 -45.47 26.42 -17.40
C SER A 157 -44.51 26.01 -16.29
N PHE A 158 -44.20 26.94 -15.38
CA PHE A 158 -43.25 26.68 -14.30
C PHE A 158 -43.69 25.51 -13.40
N ASP A 159 -44.98 25.39 -13.11
CA ASP A 159 -45.50 24.30 -12.26
C ASP A 159 -45.30 22.92 -12.89
N THR A 160 -45.56 22.79 -14.19
CA THR A 160 -45.35 21.52 -14.91
C THR A 160 -43.87 21.17 -15.00
N LEU A 161 -43.01 22.16 -15.17
CA LEU A 161 -41.56 21.98 -15.18
C LEU A 161 -41.03 21.50 -13.81
N MET A 162 -41.52 22.08 -12.72
CA MET A 162 -41.15 21.67 -11.36
C MET A 162 -41.56 20.22 -11.06
N LEU A 163 -42.77 19.83 -11.50
CA LEU A 163 -43.25 18.46 -11.34
C LEU A 163 -42.39 17.47 -12.14
N GLN A 164 -42.09 17.79 -13.41
CA GLN A 164 -41.23 16.97 -14.26
C GLN A 164 -39.82 16.81 -13.69
N GLU A 165 -39.22 17.90 -13.18
CA GLU A 165 -37.92 17.86 -12.52
C GLU A 165 -37.95 16.94 -11.30
N ARG A 166 -38.97 17.06 -10.45
CA ARG A 166 -39.12 16.23 -9.26
C ARG A 166 -39.29 14.75 -9.61
N ASP A 167 -40.11 14.42 -10.60
CA ASP A 167 -40.35 13.04 -11.02
C ASP A 167 -39.11 12.41 -11.68
N TYR A 168 -38.39 13.18 -12.50
CA TYR A 168 -37.13 12.74 -13.09
C TYR A 168 -36.11 12.41 -11.99
N LEU A 169 -35.92 13.31 -11.02
CA LEU A 169 -34.98 13.11 -9.92
C LEU A 169 -35.40 11.92 -9.04
N LYS A 170 -36.71 11.78 -8.76
CA LYS A 170 -37.25 10.63 -8.03
C LYS A 170 -36.93 9.32 -8.73
N ASN A 171 -37.15 9.23 -10.04
CA ASN A 171 -36.84 8.03 -10.82
C ASN A 171 -35.35 7.67 -10.77
N LYS A 172 -34.46 8.67 -10.85
CA LYS A 172 -33.01 8.47 -10.72
C LYS A 172 -32.61 7.98 -9.34
N VAL A 173 -33.17 8.58 -8.30
CA VAL A 173 -32.90 8.17 -6.91
C VAL A 173 -33.41 6.75 -6.67
N THR A 174 -34.61 6.40 -7.14
CA THR A 174 -35.14 5.03 -7.05
C THR A 174 -34.24 3.99 -7.72
N LYS A 175 -33.64 4.31 -8.88
CA LYS A 175 -32.63 3.45 -9.52
C LYS A 175 -31.35 3.31 -8.69
N ILE A 176 -30.92 4.36 -7.99
CA ILE A 176 -29.77 4.26 -7.08
C ILE A 176 -30.13 3.38 -5.88
N LEU A 177 -31.33 3.53 -5.33
CA LEU A 177 -31.82 2.70 -4.23
C LEU A 177 -31.90 1.22 -4.61
N SER A 178 -32.31 0.89 -5.83
CA SER A 178 -32.41 -0.51 -6.26
C SER A 178 -31.04 -1.20 -6.34
N LEU A 179 -29.94 -0.45 -6.48
CA LEU A 179 -28.58 -0.97 -6.37
C LEU A 179 -28.19 -1.25 -4.90
N GLY A 180 -28.84 -0.61 -3.92
CA GLY A 180 -28.58 -0.77 -2.49
C GLY A 180 -27.23 -0.25 -1.97
N PRO A 181 -26.72 0.93 -2.37
CA PRO A 181 -25.50 1.50 -1.80
C PRO A 181 -25.76 2.19 -0.45
N ASN A 182 -24.77 2.18 0.44
CA ASN A 182 -24.77 2.99 1.66
C ASN A 182 -24.12 4.36 1.44
N ILE A 183 -23.14 4.42 0.55
CA ILE A 183 -22.37 5.63 0.24
C ILE A 183 -22.37 5.85 -1.26
N VAL A 184 -22.67 7.07 -1.70
CA VAL A 184 -22.60 7.48 -3.11
C VAL A 184 -21.57 8.60 -3.24
N LEU A 185 -20.57 8.38 -4.08
CA LEU A 185 -19.57 9.39 -4.45
C LEU A 185 -19.86 9.85 -5.87
N VAL A 186 -19.98 11.18 -6.05
CA VAL A 186 -20.31 11.78 -7.34
C VAL A 186 -19.18 12.69 -7.80
N HIS A 187 -18.78 12.56 -9.07
CA HIS A 187 -17.78 13.45 -9.67
C HIS A 187 -18.31 14.86 -9.88
N LYS A 188 -19.55 14.97 -10.38
CA LYS A 188 -20.26 16.23 -10.62
C LYS A 188 -21.19 16.56 -9.43
N ASN A 189 -22.07 17.53 -9.63
CA ASN A 189 -23.04 17.97 -8.63
C ASN A 189 -24.33 17.11 -8.65
N VAL A 190 -25.11 17.21 -7.57
CA VAL A 190 -26.44 16.59 -7.41
C VAL A 190 -27.43 17.69 -7.02
N ALA A 191 -28.61 17.71 -7.64
CA ALA A 191 -29.68 18.66 -7.34
C ALA A 191 -30.15 18.54 -5.88
N GLY A 192 -30.47 19.65 -5.23
CA GLY A 192 -30.85 19.70 -3.80
C GLY A 192 -32.00 18.75 -3.44
N ILE A 193 -33.04 18.69 -4.27
CA ILE A 193 -34.19 17.79 -4.09
C ILE A 193 -33.73 16.33 -4.02
N ALA A 194 -32.77 15.92 -4.87
CA ALA A 194 -32.23 14.57 -4.87
C ALA A 194 -31.33 14.31 -3.64
N GLN A 195 -30.61 15.33 -3.14
CA GLN A 195 -29.83 15.20 -1.90
C GLN A 195 -30.75 14.93 -0.71
N ASP A 196 -31.88 15.62 -0.62
CA ASP A 196 -32.88 15.42 0.43
C ASP A 196 -33.52 14.04 0.34
N MET A 197 -33.84 13.57 -0.87
CA MET A 197 -34.35 12.21 -1.09
C MET A 197 -33.33 11.14 -0.69
N LEU A 198 -32.06 11.28 -1.05
CA LEU A 198 -31.00 10.35 -0.64
C LEU A 198 -30.79 10.36 0.88
N ARG A 199 -30.84 11.54 1.50
CA ARG A 199 -30.79 11.70 2.96
C ARG A 199 -31.96 10.99 3.64
N GLY A 200 -33.18 11.14 3.13
CA GLY A 200 -34.38 10.49 3.67
C GLY A 200 -34.31 8.95 3.62
N ASN A 201 -33.53 8.40 2.70
CA ASN A 201 -33.28 6.97 2.59
C ASN A 201 -32.01 6.50 3.34
N GLY A 202 -31.36 7.38 4.10
CA GLY A 202 -30.18 7.03 4.91
C GLY A 202 -28.88 6.82 4.11
N ILE A 203 -28.80 7.32 2.87
CA ILE A 203 -27.61 7.19 2.01
C ILE A 203 -26.67 8.38 2.23
N THR A 204 -25.39 8.11 2.50
CA THR A 204 -24.37 9.16 2.65
C THR A 204 -23.86 9.60 1.28
N LEU A 205 -23.98 10.89 0.97
CA LEU A 205 -23.57 11.48 -0.29
C LEU A 205 -22.30 12.32 -0.14
N VAL A 206 -21.39 12.19 -1.11
CA VAL A 206 -20.19 13.03 -1.24
C VAL A 206 -20.12 13.61 -2.65
N LEU A 207 -20.05 14.94 -2.74
CA LEU A 207 -20.10 15.69 -4.01
C LEU A 207 -18.74 16.16 -4.48
N ASP A 208 -18.64 16.38 -5.79
CA ASP A 208 -17.50 17.02 -6.45
C ASP A 208 -16.18 16.30 -6.16
N VAL A 209 -16.17 14.97 -6.29
CA VAL A 209 -14.97 14.16 -6.11
C VAL A 209 -14.18 14.17 -7.41
N LYS A 210 -12.91 14.58 -7.38
CA LYS A 210 -12.04 14.57 -8.57
C LYS A 210 -11.97 13.17 -9.20
N LEU A 211 -12.00 13.10 -10.53
CA LEU A 211 -11.94 11.83 -11.27
C LEU A 211 -10.71 11.00 -10.89
N CYS A 212 -9.54 11.64 -10.77
CA CYS A 212 -8.32 10.97 -10.32
C CYS A 212 -8.45 10.33 -8.93
N VAL A 213 -9.34 10.82 -8.06
CA VAL A 213 -9.60 10.21 -6.74
C VAL A 213 -10.60 9.06 -6.89
N MET A 214 -11.63 9.20 -7.71
CA MET A 214 -12.58 8.11 -7.97
C MET A 214 -11.90 6.89 -8.57
N GLU A 215 -11.00 7.06 -9.53
CA GLU A 215 -10.22 5.95 -10.09
C GLU A 215 -9.38 5.24 -9.03
N ARG A 216 -8.85 5.98 -8.05
CA ARG A 216 -8.09 5.38 -6.94
C ARG A 216 -8.99 4.56 -6.04
N ILE A 217 -10.19 5.08 -5.74
CA ILE A 217 -11.19 4.35 -4.96
C ILE A 217 -11.62 3.09 -5.72
N SER A 218 -11.90 3.21 -7.03
CA SER A 218 -12.20 2.09 -7.91
C SER A 218 -11.12 1.01 -7.88
N ARG A 219 -9.84 1.39 -8.00
CA ARG A 219 -8.71 0.46 -7.89
C ARG A 219 -8.61 -0.21 -6.51
N CYS A 220 -8.67 0.55 -5.41
CA CYS A 220 -8.53 0.00 -4.06
C CYS A 220 -9.72 -0.88 -3.63
N LEU A 221 -10.94 -0.49 -4.02
CA LEU A 221 -12.18 -1.16 -3.62
C LEU A 221 -12.68 -2.18 -4.65
N GLU A 222 -12.02 -2.25 -5.81
CA GLU A 222 -12.36 -3.12 -6.93
C GLU A 222 -13.80 -2.92 -7.42
N CYS A 223 -14.21 -1.65 -7.59
CA CYS A 223 -15.54 -1.27 -8.06
C CYS A 223 -15.49 -0.50 -9.36
N ASP A 224 -16.63 -0.50 -10.06
CA ASP A 224 -16.77 0.16 -11.35
C ASP A 224 -17.23 1.61 -11.17
N ILE A 225 -16.76 2.48 -12.07
CA ILE A 225 -17.20 3.87 -12.14
C ILE A 225 -18.32 3.94 -13.17
N LEU A 226 -19.52 4.30 -12.74
CA LEU A 226 -20.66 4.46 -13.64
C LEU A 226 -20.63 5.82 -14.34
N THR A 227 -20.64 5.80 -15.66
CA THR A 227 -20.74 7.00 -16.50
C THR A 227 -22.15 7.58 -16.53
N SER A 228 -23.17 6.73 -16.42
CA SER A 228 -24.59 7.09 -16.37
C SER A 228 -25.37 6.09 -15.52
N ILE A 229 -26.45 6.54 -14.90
CA ILE A 229 -27.37 5.71 -14.11
C ILE A 229 -28.28 4.85 -15.02
N ASP A 230 -28.48 5.26 -16.27
CA ASP A 230 -29.40 4.58 -17.19
C ASP A 230 -28.73 3.55 -18.11
N SER A 231 -27.43 3.68 -18.35
CA SER A 231 -26.70 2.92 -19.37
C SER A 231 -26.37 1.47 -18.96
N ASN A 232 -27.17 0.87 -18.06
CA ASN A 232 -26.87 -0.42 -17.45
C ASN A 232 -27.05 -1.59 -18.44
N VAL A 233 -25.98 -1.88 -19.20
CA VAL A 233 -25.74 -3.20 -19.79
C VAL A 233 -25.05 -4.06 -18.71
N GLY A 234 -25.80 -4.43 -17.66
CA GLY A 234 -25.32 -5.28 -16.54
C GLY A 234 -25.49 -4.68 -15.14
N GLN A 235 -25.36 -5.52 -14.10
CA GLN A 235 -25.31 -5.08 -12.70
C GLN A 235 -23.89 -4.54 -12.37
N PRO A 236 -23.74 -3.26 -12.01
CA PRO A 236 -22.44 -2.70 -11.70
C PRO A 236 -21.87 -3.25 -10.40
N LYS A 237 -20.56 -3.50 -10.37
CA LYS A 237 -19.92 -3.99 -9.14
C LYS A 237 -19.75 -2.85 -8.14
N LEU A 238 -20.47 -2.94 -7.02
CA LEU A 238 -20.33 -2.01 -5.91
C LEU A 238 -19.03 -2.22 -5.13
N GLY A 239 -18.46 -1.13 -4.63
CA GLY A 239 -17.27 -1.17 -3.78
C GLY A 239 -17.59 -1.63 -2.38
N THR A 240 -16.68 -2.39 -1.78
CA THR A 240 -16.80 -2.84 -0.39
C THR A 240 -15.57 -2.37 0.40
N CYS A 241 -15.81 -1.75 1.55
CA CYS A 241 -14.80 -1.37 2.54
C CYS A 241 -15.08 -2.06 3.86
N ASP A 242 -14.12 -2.08 4.78
CA ASP A 242 -14.35 -2.57 6.14
C ASP A 242 -14.94 -1.48 7.03
N LYS A 243 -14.35 -0.28 6.96
CA LYS A 243 -14.78 0.87 7.78
C LYS A 243 -14.74 2.15 6.97
N PHE A 244 -15.81 2.92 7.06
CA PHE A 244 -15.86 4.30 6.60
C PHE A 244 -16.00 5.22 7.80
N HIS A 245 -15.14 6.23 7.87
CA HIS A 245 -15.24 7.23 8.92
C HIS A 245 -14.74 8.60 8.46
N ILE A 246 -15.38 9.64 8.99
CA ILE A 246 -14.95 11.02 8.83
C ILE A 246 -14.02 11.37 10.00
N LYS A 247 -12.80 11.84 9.71
CA LYS A 247 -11.87 12.33 10.72
C LYS A 247 -11.54 13.79 10.46
N THR A 248 -11.70 14.61 11.49
CA THR A 248 -11.23 15.99 11.49
C THR A 248 -9.90 16.04 12.20
N PHE A 249 -8.91 16.56 11.50
CA PHE A 249 -7.59 16.80 12.03
C PHE A 249 -7.46 18.27 12.38
N TYR A 250 -7.06 18.55 13.62
CA TYR A 250 -6.78 19.90 14.08
C TYR A 250 -5.29 20.16 13.98
N ASP A 251 -4.95 21.32 13.45
CA ASP A 251 -3.59 21.86 13.40
C ASP A 251 -3.38 22.78 14.61
N GLU A 252 -2.13 22.90 15.06
CA GLU A 252 -1.76 23.78 16.19
C GLU A 252 -2.01 25.26 15.85
N GLN A 253 -2.02 25.58 14.56
CA GLN A 253 -2.33 26.92 14.03
C GLN A 253 -3.84 27.19 13.88
N GLY A 254 -4.70 26.35 14.45
CA GLY A 254 -6.16 26.52 14.44
C GLY A 254 -6.85 26.11 13.13
N SER A 255 -6.10 25.63 12.12
CA SER A 255 -6.69 25.12 10.88
C SER A 255 -7.22 23.69 11.08
N SER A 256 -8.48 23.45 10.77
CA SER A 256 -9.06 22.10 10.81
C SER A 256 -9.24 21.54 9.40
N LYS A 257 -8.93 20.26 9.22
CA LYS A 257 -9.10 19.54 7.95
C LYS A 257 -9.88 18.27 8.18
N THR A 258 -11.13 18.29 7.73
CA THR A 258 -11.97 17.11 7.66
C THR A 258 -11.61 16.26 6.45
N MET A 259 -11.43 14.97 6.68
CA MET A 259 -11.09 13.99 5.66
C MET A 259 -11.98 12.76 5.77
N LEU A 260 -12.30 12.20 4.61
CA LEU A 260 -13.00 10.95 4.48
C LEU A 260 -11.97 9.83 4.42
N CYS A 261 -12.11 8.84 5.29
CA CYS A 261 -11.23 7.69 5.37
C CYS A 261 -12.00 6.43 4.97
N PHE A 262 -11.59 5.82 3.87
CA PHE A 262 -12.04 4.50 3.45
C PHE A 262 -10.95 3.51 3.85
N VAL A 263 -11.24 2.66 4.84
CA VAL A 263 -10.29 1.67 5.37
C VAL A 263 -10.70 0.27 4.94
N LYS A 264 -9.73 -0.47 4.45
CA LYS A 264 -9.78 -1.86 4.05
C LYS A 264 -8.52 -2.54 4.58
N SER A 265 -8.71 -3.61 5.36
CA SER A 265 -7.64 -4.33 6.06
C SER A 265 -6.63 -4.91 5.06
N TYR A 266 -7.12 -5.52 3.98
CA TYR A 266 -6.31 -6.03 2.89
C TYR A 266 -6.63 -5.33 1.57
N SER A 267 -5.69 -4.50 1.09
CA SER A 267 -5.83 -3.75 -0.17
C SER A 267 -4.55 -3.88 -1.01
N PRO A 268 -4.42 -4.95 -1.80
CA PRO A 268 -3.21 -5.17 -2.60
C PRO A 268 -3.10 -4.18 -3.77
N ARG A 269 -4.22 -3.62 -4.24
CA ARG A 269 -4.25 -2.77 -5.44
C ARG A 269 -3.88 -1.30 -5.18
N GLY A 270 -3.81 -0.90 -3.92
CA GLY A 270 -3.46 0.47 -3.56
C GLY A 270 -3.56 0.76 -2.06
N CYS A 271 -2.77 1.72 -1.62
CA CYS A 271 -2.62 2.10 -0.21
C CYS A 271 -2.51 3.61 -0.08
N CYS A 272 -2.94 4.16 1.06
CA CYS A 272 -2.75 5.55 1.41
C CYS A 272 -1.82 5.66 2.61
N VAL A 273 -0.76 6.46 2.51
CA VAL A 273 0.11 6.80 3.64
C VAL A 273 -0.25 8.18 4.15
N LEU A 274 -0.60 8.26 5.42
CA LEU A 274 -0.84 9.51 6.14
C LEU A 274 0.48 9.99 6.75
N LEU A 275 0.91 11.18 6.36
CA LEU A 275 2.09 11.86 6.88
C LEU A 275 1.65 13.00 7.81
N ARG A 276 2.09 12.93 9.08
CA ARG A 276 1.85 13.88 10.17
C ARG A 276 3.16 14.20 10.90
N GLY A 277 3.21 15.27 11.70
CA GLY A 277 4.35 15.51 12.60
C GLY A 277 5.19 16.75 12.34
N GLY A 278 4.72 17.67 11.49
CA GLY A 278 5.47 18.86 11.18
C GLY A 278 4.70 19.91 10.38
N ALA A 279 5.40 20.98 10.04
CA ALA A 279 4.86 22.08 9.26
C ALA A 279 4.55 21.64 7.82
N LYS A 280 3.68 22.39 7.14
CA LYS A 280 3.30 22.10 5.75
C LYS A 280 4.49 22.09 4.79
N SER A 281 5.50 22.94 5.01
CA SER A 281 6.74 23.01 4.23
C SER A 281 7.59 21.74 4.38
N GLU A 282 7.78 21.28 5.61
CA GLU A 282 8.50 20.05 5.95
C GLU A 282 7.84 18.82 5.31
N LEU A 283 6.50 18.70 5.43
CA LEU A 283 5.74 17.58 4.87
C LEU A 283 5.78 17.51 3.34
N ILE A 284 6.00 18.64 2.65
CA ILE A 284 6.19 18.63 1.19
C ILE A 284 7.50 17.95 0.81
N LYS A 285 8.58 18.24 1.56
CA LYS A 285 9.88 17.61 1.34
C LYS A 285 9.85 16.13 1.70
N ILE A 286 9.29 15.78 2.86
CA ILE A 286 9.13 14.39 3.29
C ILE A 286 8.31 13.58 2.28
N LYS A 287 7.26 14.16 1.69
CA LYS A 287 6.49 13.50 0.64
C LYS A 287 7.37 13.13 -0.57
N LYS A 288 8.33 13.97 -0.97
CA LYS A 288 9.27 13.67 -2.05
C LYS A 288 10.20 12.52 -1.64
N VAL A 289 10.81 12.63 -0.45
CA VAL A 289 11.70 11.59 0.10
C VAL A 289 11.00 10.24 0.19
N MET A 290 9.79 10.20 0.74
CA MET A 290 8.99 8.98 0.86
C MET A 290 8.62 8.39 -0.51
N SER A 291 8.32 9.24 -1.50
CA SER A 291 8.05 8.76 -2.86
C SER A 291 9.27 8.11 -3.51
N SER A 292 10.47 8.66 -3.28
CA SER A 292 11.72 8.07 -3.77
C SER A 292 12.08 6.78 -3.02
N LEU A 293 11.90 6.78 -1.70
CA LEU A 293 12.14 5.61 -0.85
C LEU A 293 11.24 4.43 -1.25
N LEU A 294 9.94 4.68 -1.43
CA LEU A 294 8.99 3.66 -1.88
C LEU A 294 9.36 3.06 -3.24
N TYR A 295 9.83 3.91 -4.16
CA TYR A 295 10.28 3.46 -5.46
C TYR A 295 11.51 2.54 -5.34
N ALA A 296 12.54 2.96 -4.59
CA ALA A 296 13.74 2.17 -4.37
C ALA A 296 13.42 0.84 -3.65
N ARG A 297 12.69 0.90 -2.53
CA ARG A 297 12.32 -0.28 -1.73
C ARG A 297 11.49 -1.29 -2.52
N PHE A 298 10.56 -0.81 -3.35
CA PHE A 298 9.76 -1.70 -4.20
C PHE A 298 10.61 -2.38 -5.28
N ASN A 299 11.51 -1.64 -5.92
CA ASN A 299 12.42 -2.21 -6.92
C ASN A 299 13.40 -3.21 -6.30
N TRP A 300 13.97 -2.92 -5.13
CA TRP A 300 14.82 -3.89 -4.41
C TRP A 300 14.08 -5.16 -4.04
N ARG A 301 12.79 -5.06 -3.68
CA ARG A 301 11.98 -6.26 -3.43
C ARG A 301 11.80 -7.11 -4.70
N LEU A 302 11.63 -6.48 -5.85
CA LEU A 302 11.55 -7.18 -7.15
C LEU A 302 12.90 -7.79 -7.53
N GLU A 303 13.99 -7.04 -7.34
CA GLU A 303 15.36 -7.50 -7.58
C GLU A 303 15.72 -8.68 -6.68
N LEU A 304 15.37 -8.62 -5.40
CA LEU A 304 15.56 -9.72 -4.45
C LEU A 304 14.81 -10.97 -4.91
N SER A 305 13.57 -10.82 -5.37
CA SER A 305 12.78 -11.94 -5.91
C SER A 305 13.44 -12.52 -7.16
N TYR A 306 13.94 -11.67 -8.05
CA TYR A 306 14.65 -12.08 -9.26
C TYR A 306 15.97 -12.80 -8.96
N LEU A 307 16.79 -12.27 -8.05
CA LEU A 307 18.08 -12.87 -7.66
C LEU A 307 17.86 -14.21 -6.96
N TYR A 308 16.79 -14.32 -6.17
CA TYR A 308 16.40 -15.58 -5.55
C TYR A 308 16.02 -16.62 -6.60
N ASP A 309 15.21 -16.26 -7.60
CA ASP A 309 14.83 -17.15 -8.71
C ASP A 309 16.05 -17.56 -9.55
N ALA A 310 17.02 -16.65 -9.72
CA ALA A 310 18.29 -16.91 -10.38
C ALA A 310 19.30 -17.70 -9.50
N CYS A 311 18.94 -18.02 -8.26
CA CYS A 311 19.81 -18.66 -7.26
C CYS A 311 21.16 -17.94 -7.07
N ALA A 312 21.19 -16.63 -7.26
CA ALA A 312 22.41 -15.84 -7.15
C ALA A 312 22.85 -15.75 -5.69
N GLN A 313 24.11 -16.10 -5.42
CA GLN A 313 24.72 -15.86 -4.12
C GLN A 313 25.43 -14.51 -4.14
N PRO A 314 25.29 -13.67 -3.09
CA PRO A 314 26.07 -12.46 -3.01
C PRO A 314 27.55 -12.84 -3.04
N PRO A 315 28.41 -12.08 -3.76
CA PRO A 315 29.83 -12.31 -3.67
C PRO A 315 30.21 -12.20 -2.19
N SER A 316 30.85 -13.23 -1.65
CA SER A 316 31.42 -13.19 -0.30
C SER A 316 32.20 -11.89 -0.17
N PRO A 317 32.08 -11.14 0.95
CA PRO A 317 32.88 -9.95 1.15
C PRO A 317 34.33 -10.33 0.83
N ARG A 318 34.93 -9.66 -0.15
CA ARG A 318 36.33 -9.90 -0.49
C ARG A 318 37.08 -9.73 0.83
N SER A 319 37.72 -10.79 1.30
CA SER A 319 38.74 -10.65 2.34
C SER A 319 39.63 -9.51 1.89
N CYS A 320 39.74 -8.50 2.74
CA CYS A 320 40.51 -7.30 2.43
C CYS A 320 41.88 -7.77 1.95
N ILE A 321 42.24 -7.47 0.69
CA ILE A 321 43.56 -7.85 0.13
C ILE A 321 44.71 -7.17 0.93
N PHE A 322 44.36 -6.25 1.84
CA PHE A 322 45.25 -5.45 2.68
C PHE A 322 45.33 -5.90 4.15
N GLU A 323 44.99 -7.14 4.49
CA GLU A 323 45.56 -7.78 5.69
C GLU A 323 46.68 -8.73 5.27
N GLY A 324 47.79 -8.13 4.84
CA GLY A 324 49.08 -8.78 4.89
C GLY A 324 49.60 -8.70 6.32
N GLU A 325 49.12 -9.56 7.22
CA GLU A 325 49.88 -9.90 8.41
C GLU A 325 50.97 -10.88 7.97
N GLU A 326 52.21 -10.40 7.96
CA GLU A 326 53.39 -11.25 7.93
C GLU A 326 53.31 -12.24 9.10
N PHE A 327 52.94 -13.49 8.82
CA PHE A 327 53.16 -14.57 9.76
C PHE A 327 54.66 -14.85 9.83
N SER A 328 55.30 -14.25 10.83
CA SER A 328 56.56 -14.74 11.38
C SER A 328 56.37 -16.21 11.80
N PRO A 329 57.31 -17.12 11.51
CA PRO A 329 57.15 -18.52 11.88
C PRO A 329 57.38 -18.67 13.38
N LEU A 330 56.35 -19.08 14.12
CA LEU A 330 56.52 -19.67 15.44
C LEU A 330 56.39 -21.18 15.32
N GLU A 331 57.50 -21.82 15.65
CA GLU A 331 57.78 -23.24 15.70
C GLU A 331 56.88 -24.01 16.68
N GLU A 332 56.83 -25.31 16.41
CA GLU A 332 56.61 -26.42 17.35
C GLU A 332 55.18 -26.66 17.87
N THR A 333 54.50 -27.62 17.22
CA THR A 333 54.15 -28.91 17.84
C THR A 333 53.46 -29.81 16.81
N ASN A 334 54.19 -30.77 16.22
CA ASN A 334 53.71 -32.11 15.82
C ASN A 334 54.76 -32.98 15.07
N ASP A 335 56.05 -32.81 15.33
CA ASP A 335 57.11 -33.63 14.69
C ASP A 335 57.23 -35.07 15.22
N SER A 336 56.60 -35.39 16.36
CA SER A 336 56.65 -36.74 16.93
C SER A 336 55.74 -37.74 16.18
N LEU A 337 54.60 -37.28 15.65
CA LEU A 337 53.63 -38.13 14.93
C LEU A 337 54.05 -38.40 13.48
N ILE A 338 54.65 -37.41 12.81
CA ILE A 338 55.10 -37.52 11.42
C ILE A 338 56.32 -38.47 11.32
N THR A 339 57.21 -38.45 12.32
CA THR A 339 58.40 -39.32 12.36
C THR A 339 58.03 -40.80 12.56
N GLN A 340 56.98 -41.11 13.34
CA GLN A 340 56.50 -42.49 13.52
C GLN A 340 55.78 -43.03 12.28
N LEU A 341 54.98 -42.21 11.59
CA LEU A 341 54.31 -42.60 10.34
C LEU A 341 55.32 -42.86 9.21
N ASN A 342 56.36 -42.01 9.10
CA ASN A 342 57.38 -42.17 8.07
C ASN A 342 58.29 -43.39 8.31
N ALA A 343 58.66 -43.68 9.57
CA ALA A 343 59.45 -44.88 9.89
C ALA A 343 58.70 -46.20 9.59
N THR A 344 57.38 -46.18 9.66
CA THR A 344 56.53 -47.34 9.36
C THR A 344 56.41 -47.57 7.84
N LEU A 345 56.34 -46.48 7.05
CA LEU A 345 56.32 -46.53 5.58
C LEU A 345 57.65 -47.03 5.00
N TYR A 346 58.80 -46.58 5.51
CA TYR A 346 60.11 -47.05 5.03
C TYR A 346 60.35 -48.56 5.29
N LYS A 347 59.86 -49.10 6.41
CA LYS A 347 59.93 -50.55 6.69
C LYS A 347 59.03 -51.39 5.78
N HIS A 348 57.95 -50.82 5.23
CA HIS A 348 57.09 -51.50 4.27
C HIS A 348 57.68 -51.51 2.85
N ILE A 349 58.39 -50.45 2.47
CA ILE A 349 59.03 -50.34 1.15
C ILE A 349 60.24 -51.27 1.03
N ASP A 350 61.04 -51.45 2.09
CA ASP A 350 62.18 -52.39 2.07
C ASP A 350 61.76 -53.87 2.05
N LYS A 351 60.60 -54.22 2.63
CA LYS A 351 60.08 -55.60 2.55
C LYS A 351 59.52 -55.98 1.18
N GLN A 352 59.21 -55.01 0.31
CA GLN A 352 58.72 -55.27 -1.04
C GLN A 352 59.83 -55.26 -2.11
N LYS A 353 61.06 -54.86 -1.78
CA LYS A 353 62.22 -54.92 -2.69
C LYS A 353 63.06 -56.20 -2.57
N ILE A 354 62.72 -57.11 -1.66
CA ILE A 354 63.30 -58.46 -1.57
C ILE A 354 62.19 -59.48 -1.81
N LYS A 355 61.77 -59.62 -3.07
CA LYS A 355 61.14 -60.83 -3.59
C LYS A 355 61.27 -60.91 -5.10
#